data_AF-A0A8H6TQE5-F1
#
_entry.id   AF-A0A8H6TQE5-F1
#
_cell.length_a   1.000
_cell.length_b   1.000
_cell.length_c   1.000
_cell.angle_alpha   90.00
_cell.angle_beta   90.00
_cell.angle_gamma   90.00
#
_symmetry.space_group_name_H-M   'P 1'
#
loop_
_entity.id
_entity.type
_entity.pdbx_description
1 polymer ?
#
loop_
_entity_poly.entity_id
_entity_poly.type
_entity_poly.pdbx_seq_one_letter_code
_entity_poly.pdbx_strand_id
1 'polypeptide(L)'
;MSIRFRTFRRLVLLAILSLSLLCVGLALYLKSAFLHPNSVYIIVGILDAIIFLSFLSIVRSSIFGDRQTVAMEVLGSFASFPFALILVLYTMTIVFAPNQQASTLQIFLALQILLITSTALHGLYAIGLSCTAALTVCAFDGDVWARDIDQSPSPFPIRTLFCFICPCLTNSNVLATEDAPIHESTCMAGCACNCSNTKRRIDDEMRETGLLVRIPNDVERRTSIVLSFEVV
;
A
#
# COMPACT_ATOMS: atom_id res chain seq x y z
N MET A 1 9.88 -9.46 17.02
CA MET A 1 10.05 -8.20 16.26
C MET A 1 8.98 -8.18 15.17
N SER A 2 8.03 -7.26 15.22
CA SER A 2 7.03 -7.12 14.15
C SER A 2 7.65 -6.39 12.94
N ILE A 3 7.46 -6.93 11.74
CA ILE A 3 7.89 -6.27 10.51
C ILE A 3 6.98 -5.05 10.31
N ARG A 4 7.57 -3.86 10.17
CA ARG A 4 6.82 -2.65 9.84
C ARG A 4 6.22 -2.78 8.44
N PHE A 5 4.98 -2.34 8.27
CA PHE A 5 4.26 -2.42 6.99
C PHE A 5 5.04 -1.81 5.81
N ARG A 6 5.67 -0.65 6.02
CA ARG A 6 6.56 0.00 5.04
C ARG A 6 7.67 -0.93 4.53
N THR A 7 8.30 -1.68 5.43
CA THR A 7 9.36 -2.64 5.07
C THR A 7 8.78 -3.82 4.30
N PHE A 8 7.65 -4.37 4.76
CA PHE A 8 6.94 -5.44 4.05
C PHE A 8 6.58 -5.04 2.63
N ARG A 9 5.94 -3.87 2.45
CA ARG A 9 5.59 -3.31 1.14
C ARG A 9 6.80 -3.24 0.20
N ARG A 10 7.90 -2.63 0.67
CA ARG A 10 9.13 -2.50 -0.13
C ARG A 10 9.71 -3.86 -0.51
N LEU A 11 9.70 -4.84 0.39
CA LEU A 11 10.18 -6.19 0.09
C LEU A 11 9.33 -6.87 -0.99
N VAL A 12 7.99 -6.74 -0.93
CA VAL A 12 7.10 -7.30 -1.95
C VAL A 12 7.33 -6.63 -3.30
N LEU A 13 7.41 -5.31 -3.36
CA LEU A 13 7.67 -4.58 -4.62
C LEU A 13 9.07 -4.90 -5.19
N LEU A 14 10.09 -5.04 -4.35
CA LEU A 14 11.43 -5.47 -4.77
C LEU A 14 11.44 -6.92 -5.30
N ALA A 15 10.63 -7.80 -4.71
CA ALA A 15 10.47 -9.16 -5.21
C ALA A 15 9.79 -9.17 -6.60
N ILE A 16 8.72 -8.38 -6.78
CA ILE A 16 8.05 -8.22 -8.09
C ILE A 16 9.03 -7.63 -9.13
N LEU A 17 9.78 -6.60 -8.75
CA LEU A 17 10.78 -5.96 -9.60
C LEU A 17 11.88 -6.94 -10.04
N SER A 18 12.46 -7.69 -9.10
CA SER A 18 13.53 -8.64 -9.39
C SER A 18 13.07 -9.82 -10.23
N LEU A 19 11.89 -10.39 -9.94
CA LEU A 19 11.27 -11.42 -10.78
C LEU A 19 11.01 -10.93 -12.20
N SER A 20 10.53 -9.69 -12.36
CA SER A 20 10.25 -9.11 -13.67
C SER A 20 11.53 -8.89 -14.47
N LEU A 21 12.59 -8.36 -13.85
CA LEU A 21 13.91 -8.22 -14.49
C LEU A 21 14.51 -9.56 -14.92
N LEU A 22 14.36 -10.60 -14.08
CA LEU A 22 14.79 -11.95 -14.43
C LEU A 22 14.01 -12.49 -15.64
N CYS A 23 12.69 -12.26 -15.68
CA CYS A 23 11.86 -12.65 -16.82
C CYS A 23 12.25 -11.92 -18.10
N VAL A 24 12.59 -10.62 -18.04
CA VAL A 24 13.11 -9.85 -19.18
C VAL A 24 14.42 -10.45 -19.68
N GLY A 25 15.36 -10.75 -18.78
CA GLY A 25 16.64 -11.37 -19.14
C GLY A 25 16.46 -12.72 -19.84
N LEU A 26 15.57 -13.58 -19.31
CA LEU A 26 15.24 -14.87 -19.92
C LEU A 26 14.52 -14.72 -21.27
N ALA A 27 13.59 -13.77 -21.40
CA ALA A 27 12.89 -13.52 -22.66
C ALA A 27 13.84 -13.04 -23.76
N LEU A 28 14.79 -12.16 -23.42
CA LEU A 28 15.83 -11.70 -24.34
C LEU A 28 16.81 -12.82 -24.70
N TYR A 29 17.18 -13.67 -23.74
CA TYR A 29 18.00 -14.85 -24.00
C TYR A 29 17.31 -15.82 -24.97
N LEU A 30 16.01 -16.04 -24.81
CA LEU A 30 15.20 -16.91 -25.67
C LEU A 30 14.82 -16.27 -27.01
N LYS A 31 15.31 -15.06 -27.34
CA LYS A 31 14.88 -14.31 -28.53
C LYS A 31 14.98 -15.11 -29.83
N SER A 32 16.06 -15.87 -30.02
CA SER A 32 16.28 -16.69 -31.22
C SER A 32 15.42 -17.96 -31.28
N ALA A 33 14.80 -18.35 -30.16
CA ALA A 33 13.98 -19.55 -30.07
C ALA A 33 12.52 -19.30 -30.49
N PHE A 34 12.04 -18.06 -30.37
CA PHE A 34 10.68 -17.70 -30.76
C PHE A 34 10.50 -17.72 -32.28
N LEU A 35 9.38 -18.31 -32.73
CA LEU A 35 9.02 -18.33 -34.16
C LEU A 35 8.82 -16.91 -34.70
N HIS A 36 8.24 -16.02 -33.89
CA HIS A 36 8.00 -14.62 -34.23
C HIS A 36 8.83 -13.71 -33.31
N PRO A 37 9.74 -12.88 -33.84
CA PRO A 37 10.55 -11.98 -33.01
C PRO A 37 9.71 -10.96 -32.25
N ASN A 38 8.52 -10.62 -32.76
CA ASN A 38 7.55 -9.72 -32.13
C ASN A 38 7.07 -10.20 -30.75
N SER A 39 7.07 -11.52 -30.49
CA SER A 39 6.67 -12.08 -29.20
C SER A 39 7.55 -11.60 -28.06
N VAL A 40 8.86 -11.48 -28.30
CA VAL A 40 9.82 -11.00 -27.29
C VAL A 40 9.53 -9.56 -26.93
N TYR A 41 9.28 -8.71 -27.92
CA TYR A 41 9.01 -7.29 -27.69
C TYR A 41 7.70 -7.07 -26.92
N ILE A 42 6.67 -7.89 -27.14
CA ILE A 42 5.44 -7.86 -26.35
C ILE A 42 5.73 -8.24 -24.89
N ILE A 43 6.47 -9.33 -24.66
CA ILE A 43 6.83 -9.78 -23.31
C ILE A 43 7.63 -8.71 -22.57
N VAL A 44 8.69 -8.21 -23.19
CA VAL A 44 9.57 -7.19 -22.60
C VAL A 44 8.81 -5.88 -22.37
N GLY A 45 8.00 -5.42 -23.33
CA GLY A 45 7.25 -4.17 -23.18
C GLY A 45 6.25 -4.19 -22.00
N ILE A 46 5.55 -5.31 -21.80
CA ILE A 46 4.64 -5.46 -20.64
C ILE A 46 5.45 -5.50 -19.33
N LEU A 47 6.55 -6.26 -19.29
CA LEU A 47 7.39 -6.36 -18.10
C LEU A 47 8.05 -5.02 -17.75
N ASP A 48 8.51 -4.27 -18.74
CA ASP A 48 9.11 -2.94 -18.54
C ASP A 48 8.11 -1.95 -17.92
N ALA A 49 6.84 -2.00 -18.34
CA ALA A 49 5.79 -1.19 -17.71
C ALA A 49 5.58 -1.57 -16.24
N ILE A 50 5.56 -2.88 -15.92
CA ILE A 50 5.45 -3.36 -14.53
C ILE A 50 6.67 -2.96 -13.70
N ILE A 51 7.88 -3.10 -14.25
CA ILE A 51 9.14 -2.68 -13.65
C ILE A 51 9.11 -1.18 -13.35
N PHE A 52 8.70 -0.37 -14.32
CA PHE A 52 8.62 1.07 -14.19
C PHE A 52 7.64 1.50 -13.09
N LEU A 53 6.44 0.94 -13.07
CA LEU A 53 5.44 1.23 -12.04
C LEU A 53 5.91 0.80 -10.65
N SER A 54 6.50 -0.39 -10.53
CA SER A 54 7.03 -0.91 -9.26
C SER A 54 8.20 -0.06 -8.76
N PHE A 55 9.11 0.32 -9.67
CA PHE A 55 10.24 1.19 -9.35
C PHE A 55 9.76 2.57 -8.89
N LEU A 56 8.87 3.22 -9.66
CA LEU A 56 8.28 4.50 -9.29
C LEU A 56 7.61 4.42 -7.91
N SER A 57 6.82 3.38 -7.64
CA SER A 57 6.15 3.18 -6.36
C SER A 57 7.14 3.09 -5.18
N ILE A 58 8.32 2.48 -5.37
CA ILE A 58 9.38 2.41 -4.35
C ILE A 58 10.06 3.75 -4.13
N VAL A 59 10.40 4.45 -5.22
CA VAL A 59 11.26 5.65 -5.15
C VAL A 59 10.49 6.97 -5.05
N ARG A 60 9.16 6.97 -5.28
CA ARG A 60 8.37 8.20 -5.40
C ARG A 60 8.57 9.15 -4.23
N SER A 61 8.40 8.64 -3.01
CA SER A 61 8.52 9.43 -1.78
C SER A 61 9.95 9.94 -1.56
N SER A 62 10.96 9.22 -2.06
CA SER A 62 12.37 9.58 -1.90
C SER A 62 12.85 10.58 -2.94
N ILE A 63 12.36 10.49 -4.18
CA ILE A 63 12.86 11.30 -5.31
C ILE A 63 12.02 12.55 -5.50
N PHE A 64 10.68 12.43 -5.45
CA PHE A 64 9.78 13.55 -5.74
C PHE A 64 9.30 14.27 -4.49
N GLY A 65 9.49 13.69 -3.30
CA GLY A 65 8.91 14.22 -2.05
C GLY A 65 7.38 14.12 -1.99
N ASP A 66 6.76 13.55 -3.02
CA ASP A 66 5.32 13.35 -3.11
C ASP A 66 4.86 12.21 -2.20
N ARG A 67 3.67 12.39 -1.60
CA ARG A 67 3.01 11.34 -0.82
C ARG A 67 2.55 10.22 -1.75
N GLN A 68 2.88 8.97 -1.42
CA GLN A 68 2.35 7.80 -2.12
C GLN A 68 1.02 7.40 -1.45
N THR A 69 -0.11 7.81 -2.01
CA THR A 69 -1.40 7.50 -1.38
C THR A 69 -1.78 6.03 -1.56
N VAL A 70 -2.59 5.51 -0.64
CA VAL A 70 -3.15 4.15 -0.75
C VAL A 70 -3.92 3.97 -2.05
N ALA A 71 -4.70 4.97 -2.48
CA ALA A 71 -5.45 4.94 -3.73
C ALA A 71 -4.53 4.82 -4.96
N MET A 72 -3.44 5.58 -5.01
CA MET A 72 -2.49 5.50 -6.13
C MET A 72 -1.84 4.12 -6.21
N GLU A 73 -1.48 3.53 -5.07
CA GLU A 73 -0.89 2.19 -5.05
C GLU A 73 -1.88 1.13 -5.53
N VAL A 74 -3.11 1.13 -4.99
CA VAL A 74 -4.16 0.18 -5.38
C VAL A 74 -4.52 0.32 -6.86
N LEU A 75 -4.71 1.55 -7.34
CA LEU A 75 -5.02 1.81 -8.74
C LEU A 75 -3.87 1.38 -9.65
N GLY A 76 -2.62 1.70 -9.28
CA GLY A 76 -1.44 1.28 -10.02
C GLY A 76 -1.33 -0.23 -10.13
N SER A 77 -1.47 -0.95 -9.01
CA SER A 77 -1.43 -2.42 -8.99
C SER A 77 -2.57 -3.06 -9.81
N PHE A 78 -3.81 -2.58 -9.67
CA PHE A 78 -4.92 -3.09 -10.48
C PHE A 78 -4.81 -2.76 -11.96
N ALA A 79 -4.28 -1.58 -12.31
CA ALA A 79 -4.06 -1.21 -13.70
C ALA A 79 -3.04 -2.14 -14.37
N SER A 80 -1.97 -2.54 -13.67
CA SER A 80 -0.95 -3.46 -14.21
C SER A 80 -1.34 -4.93 -14.17
N PHE A 81 -2.20 -5.35 -13.25
CA PHE A 81 -2.60 -6.75 -13.09
C PHE A 81 -3.16 -7.44 -14.36
N PRO A 82 -4.11 -6.86 -15.13
CA PRO A 82 -4.62 -7.51 -16.33
C PRO A 82 -3.52 -7.71 -17.38
N PHE A 83 -2.53 -6.82 -17.48
CA PHE A 83 -1.42 -6.98 -18.40
C PHE A 83 -0.51 -8.14 -18.00
N ALA A 84 -0.24 -8.31 -16.70
CA ALA A 84 0.49 -9.48 -16.20
C ALA A 84 -0.25 -10.79 -16.51
N LEU A 85 -1.58 -10.80 -16.35
CA LEU A 85 -2.42 -11.97 -16.65
C LEU A 85 -2.45 -12.28 -18.16
N ILE A 86 -2.62 -11.26 -19.01
CA ILE A 86 -2.52 -11.39 -20.47
C ILE A 86 -1.16 -11.95 -20.85
N LEU A 87 -0.08 -11.49 -20.22
CA LEU A 87 1.27 -11.98 -20.48
C LEU A 87 1.40 -13.47 -20.17
N VAL A 88 0.91 -13.93 -19.02
CA VAL A 88 0.89 -15.37 -18.66
C VAL A 88 0.11 -16.17 -19.70
N LEU A 89 -1.13 -15.78 -20.00
CA LEU A 89 -1.96 -16.46 -21.00
C LEU A 89 -1.31 -16.47 -22.38
N TYR A 90 -0.73 -15.34 -22.79
CA TYR A 90 0.01 -15.21 -24.04
C TYR A 90 1.15 -16.23 -24.09
N THR A 91 2.00 -16.29 -23.07
CA THR A 91 3.11 -17.26 -23.04
C THR A 91 2.67 -18.72 -23.00
N MET A 92 1.46 -19.03 -22.56
CA MET A 92 0.92 -20.41 -22.64
C MET A 92 0.54 -20.81 -24.08
N THR A 93 0.29 -19.83 -24.95
CA THR A 93 -0.11 -20.06 -26.35
C THR A 93 1.03 -19.98 -27.36
N ILE A 94 2.23 -19.54 -26.93
CA ILE A 94 3.37 -19.38 -27.84
C ILE A 94 3.85 -20.75 -28.33
N VAL A 95 4.08 -20.85 -29.64
CA VAL A 95 4.63 -22.03 -30.31
C VAL A 95 6.12 -21.81 -30.65
N PHE A 96 6.93 -22.85 -30.45
CA PHE A 96 8.36 -22.85 -30.78
C PHE A 96 8.63 -23.35 -32.20
N ALA A 97 9.78 -22.95 -32.75
CA ALA A 97 10.28 -23.54 -33.98
C ALA A 97 10.56 -25.05 -33.78
N PRO A 98 10.30 -25.90 -34.80
CA PRO A 98 10.35 -27.36 -34.67
C PRO A 98 11.76 -27.95 -34.41
N ASN A 99 12.83 -27.19 -34.63
CA ASN A 99 14.21 -27.66 -34.52
C ASN A 99 14.93 -27.18 -33.23
N GLN A 100 14.17 -26.77 -32.20
CA GLN A 100 14.77 -26.26 -30.97
C GLN A 100 15.30 -27.40 -30.07
N GLN A 101 16.42 -27.15 -29.39
CA GLN A 101 17.00 -28.11 -28.45
C GLN A 101 16.14 -28.27 -27.20
N ALA A 102 16.14 -29.45 -26.59
CA ALA A 102 15.40 -29.75 -25.36
C ALA A 102 15.73 -28.78 -24.20
N SER A 103 16.97 -28.28 -24.14
CA SER A 103 17.43 -27.28 -23.16
C SER A 103 16.65 -25.96 -23.26
N THR A 104 16.30 -25.52 -24.47
CA THR A 104 15.58 -24.26 -24.70
C THR A 104 14.14 -24.34 -24.19
N LEU A 105 13.49 -25.50 -24.36
CA LEU A 105 12.15 -25.75 -23.84
C LEU A 105 12.11 -25.72 -22.30
N GLN A 106 13.14 -26.24 -21.64
CA GLN A 106 13.25 -26.18 -20.16
C GLN A 106 13.39 -24.74 -19.66
N ILE A 107 14.20 -23.92 -20.34
CA ILE A 107 14.37 -22.50 -20.00
C ILE A 107 13.07 -21.73 -20.22
N PHE A 108 12.32 -22.05 -21.27
CA PHE A 108 11.01 -21.46 -21.49
C PHE A 108 9.98 -21.87 -20.42
N LEU A 109 9.95 -23.14 -20.02
CA LEU A 109 9.11 -23.58 -18.92
C LEU A 109 9.46 -22.83 -17.63
N ALA A 110 10.74 -22.60 -17.36
CA ALA A 110 11.18 -21.78 -16.23
C ALA A 110 10.66 -20.34 -16.33
N LEU A 111 10.72 -19.72 -17.52
CA LEU A 111 10.14 -18.39 -17.77
C LEU A 111 8.63 -18.38 -17.48
N GLN A 112 7.86 -19.38 -17.94
CA GLN A 112 6.42 -19.48 -17.67
C GLN A 112 6.13 -19.58 -16.16
N ILE A 113 6.87 -20.43 -15.44
CA ILE A 113 6.71 -20.58 -13.98
C ILE A 113 7.00 -19.27 -13.26
N LEU A 114 8.06 -18.56 -13.67
CA LEU A 114 8.42 -17.25 -13.10
C LEU A 114 7.33 -16.20 -13.38
N LEU A 115 6.78 -16.15 -14.60
CA LEU A 115 5.69 -15.26 -14.96
C LEU A 115 4.41 -15.54 -14.16
N ILE A 116 4.04 -16.82 -14.00
CA ILE A 116 2.91 -17.22 -13.16
C ILE A 116 3.13 -16.77 -11.71
N THR A 117 4.33 -17.05 -11.17
CA THR A 117 4.68 -16.70 -9.79
C THR A 117 4.66 -15.19 -9.56
N SER A 118 5.24 -14.42 -10.48
CA SER A 118 5.23 -12.96 -10.44
C SER A 118 3.79 -12.41 -10.50
N THR A 119 2.96 -12.94 -11.40
CA THR A 119 1.56 -12.53 -11.56
C THR A 119 0.73 -12.88 -10.32
N ALA A 120 0.93 -14.06 -9.73
CA ALA A 120 0.27 -14.46 -8.49
C ALA A 120 0.68 -13.56 -7.31
N LEU A 121 1.98 -13.25 -7.16
CA LEU A 121 2.48 -12.35 -6.14
C LEU A 121 1.88 -10.93 -6.30
N HIS A 122 1.84 -10.42 -7.53
CA HIS A 122 1.23 -9.12 -7.85
C HIS A 122 -0.27 -9.11 -7.51
N GLY A 123 -1.01 -10.15 -7.94
CA GLY A 123 -2.44 -10.28 -7.65
C GLY A 123 -2.73 -10.36 -6.16
N LEU A 124 -1.98 -11.17 -5.41
CA LEU A 124 -2.09 -11.26 -3.96
C LEU A 124 -1.80 -9.93 -3.27
N TYR A 125 -0.80 -9.19 -3.74
CA TYR A 125 -0.48 -7.87 -3.23
C TYR A 125 -1.63 -6.88 -3.49
N ALA A 126 -2.14 -6.80 -4.72
CA ALA A 126 -3.22 -5.90 -5.11
C ALA A 126 -4.51 -6.19 -4.33
N ILE A 127 -4.93 -7.46 -4.30
CA ILE A 127 -6.14 -7.91 -3.57
C ILE A 127 -5.96 -7.68 -2.07
N GLY A 128 -4.81 -8.08 -1.51
CA GLY A 128 -4.53 -7.92 -0.09
C GLY A 128 -4.59 -6.46 0.35
N LEU A 129 -3.92 -5.56 -0.38
CA LEU A 129 -3.94 -4.13 -0.10
C LEU A 129 -5.36 -3.56 -0.17
N SER A 130 -6.11 -3.94 -1.19
CA SER A 130 -7.49 -3.47 -1.41
C SER A 130 -8.44 -3.94 -0.32
N CYS A 131 -8.36 -5.22 0.07
CA CYS A 131 -9.13 -5.77 1.17
C CYS A 131 -8.78 -5.05 2.49
N THR A 132 -7.50 -4.83 2.77
CA THR A 132 -7.10 -4.10 3.99
C THR A 132 -7.59 -2.66 3.99
N ALA A 133 -7.52 -1.95 2.87
CA ALA A 133 -8.02 -0.59 2.74
C ALA A 133 -9.54 -0.53 2.91
N ALA A 134 -10.28 -1.41 2.23
CA ALA A 134 -11.74 -1.48 2.36
C ALA A 134 -12.17 -1.78 3.80
N LEU A 135 -11.50 -2.71 4.48
CA LEU A 135 -11.78 -3.00 5.89
C LEU A 135 -11.47 -1.81 6.80
N THR A 136 -10.38 -1.09 6.55
CA THR A 136 -10.03 0.14 7.29
C THR A 136 -11.09 1.24 7.10
N VAL A 137 -11.61 1.43 5.87
CA VAL A 137 -12.72 2.35 5.58
C VAL A 137 -13.95 1.97 6.39
N CYS A 138 -14.35 0.70 6.33
CA CYS A 138 -15.56 0.21 6.99
C CYS A 138 -15.45 0.27 8.52
N ALA A 139 -14.24 0.13 9.08
CA ALA A 139 -14.05 0.01 10.51
C ALA A 139 -13.89 1.37 11.21
N PHE A 140 -13.04 2.28 10.72
CA PHE A 140 -12.72 3.50 11.48
C PHE A 140 -12.12 4.68 10.69
N ASP A 141 -11.76 4.55 9.40
CA ASP A 141 -11.05 5.62 8.68
C ASP A 141 -11.51 5.77 7.21
N GLY A 142 -12.51 6.62 7.00
CA GLY A 142 -13.08 6.90 5.68
C GLY A 142 -12.11 7.53 4.68
N ASP A 143 -11.08 8.22 5.17
CA ASP A 143 -10.11 8.94 4.35
C ASP A 143 -8.82 8.13 4.08
N VAL A 144 -8.80 6.83 4.41
CA VAL A 144 -7.60 5.97 4.27
C VAL A 144 -7.03 5.97 2.84
N TRP A 145 -7.88 6.13 1.83
CA TRP A 145 -7.49 6.20 0.42
C TRP A 145 -6.53 7.35 0.10
N ALA A 146 -6.70 8.50 0.77
CA ALA A 146 -5.87 9.68 0.59
C ALA A 146 -4.64 9.69 1.51
N ARG A 147 -4.56 8.78 2.49
CA ARG A 147 -3.41 8.68 3.39
C ARG A 147 -2.17 8.17 2.66
N ASP A 148 -1.02 8.65 3.13
CA ASP A 148 0.27 8.17 2.66
C ASP A 148 0.51 6.75 3.17
N ILE A 149 0.76 5.82 2.24
CA ILE A 149 0.97 4.41 2.52
C ILE A 149 2.27 4.15 3.31
N ASP A 150 3.25 5.06 3.21
CA ASP A 150 4.52 4.98 3.90
C ASP A 150 4.54 5.72 5.25
N GLN A 151 3.41 6.32 5.65
CA GLN A 151 3.30 7.07 6.90
C GLN A 151 3.54 6.18 8.13
N SER A 152 4.13 6.77 9.17
CA SER A 152 4.26 6.17 10.51
C SER A 152 3.44 7.01 11.49
N PRO A 153 2.41 6.45 12.15
CA PRO A 153 1.97 5.05 12.13
C PRO A 153 1.37 4.61 10.77
N SER A 154 1.42 3.30 10.50
CA SER A 154 0.85 2.69 9.28
C SER A 154 -0.65 2.98 9.17
N PRO A 155 -1.19 3.27 7.96
CA PRO A 155 -2.63 3.44 7.77
C PRO A 155 -3.43 2.15 8.04
N PHE A 156 -2.75 0.99 8.07
CA PHE A 156 -3.35 -0.30 8.35
C PHE A 156 -2.90 -0.82 9.73
N PRO A 157 -3.65 -0.53 10.82
CA PRO A 157 -3.39 -1.13 12.11
C PRO A 157 -3.87 -2.60 12.09
N ILE A 158 -2.99 -3.48 11.61
CA ILE A 158 -3.27 -4.91 11.37
C ILE A 158 -3.90 -5.58 12.61
N ARG A 159 -3.43 -5.27 13.82
CA ARG A 159 -3.98 -5.82 15.06
C ARG A 159 -5.46 -5.46 15.25
N THR A 160 -5.82 -4.20 15.01
CA THR A 160 -7.21 -3.71 15.10
C THR A 160 -8.07 -4.35 14.02
N LEU A 161 -7.56 -4.49 12.80
CA LEU A 161 -8.26 -5.16 11.70
C LEU A 161 -8.52 -6.64 12.03
N PHE A 162 -7.55 -7.37 12.58
CA PHE A 162 -7.75 -8.76 13.01
C PHE A 162 -8.80 -8.88 14.12
N CYS A 163 -8.81 -7.96 15.09
CA CYS A 163 -9.83 -7.94 16.14
C CYS A 163 -11.23 -7.71 15.56
N PHE A 164 -11.34 -6.87 14.52
CA PHE A 164 -12.60 -6.60 13.83
C PHE A 164 -13.13 -7.80 13.03
N ILE A 165 -12.25 -8.50 12.29
CA ILE A 165 -12.64 -9.67 11.48
C ILE A 165 -12.93 -10.90 12.35
N CYS A 166 -12.12 -11.12 13.39
CA CYS A 166 -12.18 -12.29 14.24
C CYS A 166 -12.35 -11.91 15.72
N PRO A 167 -13.54 -11.44 16.13
CA PRO A 167 -13.78 -11.03 17.52
C PRO A 167 -13.54 -12.18 18.50
N CYS A 168 -13.83 -13.43 18.11
CA CYS A 168 -13.69 -14.61 18.95
C CYS A 168 -12.23 -15.03 19.23
N LEU A 169 -11.26 -14.61 18.40
CA LEU A 169 -9.85 -14.97 18.59
C LEU A 169 -9.12 -13.98 19.51
N THR A 170 -9.74 -12.85 19.80
CA THR A 170 -9.15 -11.82 20.65
C THR A 170 -9.47 -12.17 22.09
N ASN A 171 -8.60 -12.96 22.73
CA ASN A 171 -8.70 -13.23 24.16
C ASN A 171 -8.78 -11.89 24.92
N SER A 172 -9.94 -11.61 25.50
CA SER A 172 -10.28 -10.37 26.21
C SER A 172 -9.33 -10.03 27.38
N ASN A 173 -8.43 -10.94 27.73
CA ASN A 173 -7.52 -10.83 28.86
C ASN A 173 -6.22 -10.06 28.54
N VAL A 174 -5.92 -9.74 27.27
CA VAL A 174 -4.64 -9.09 26.87
C VAL A 174 -4.75 -7.57 26.75
N LEU A 175 -5.95 -6.98 26.83
CA LEU A 175 -6.11 -5.52 26.76
C LEU A 175 -6.03 -4.82 28.13
N ALA A 176 -5.84 -5.57 29.22
CA ALA A 176 -5.79 -5.04 30.59
C ALA A 176 -4.37 -4.99 31.19
N THR A 177 -3.31 -5.19 30.40
CA THR A 177 -1.93 -5.26 30.89
C THR A 177 -0.97 -4.42 30.06
N GLU A 178 -1.29 -3.14 29.88
CA GLU A 178 -0.27 -2.11 29.74
C GLU A 178 -0.50 -1.12 30.86
N ASP A 179 0.17 -1.36 32.00
CA ASP A 179 0.52 -0.36 32.99
C ASP A 179 1.44 0.68 32.33
N ALA A 180 0.89 1.45 31.39
CA ALA A 180 1.47 2.71 30.99
C ALA A 180 1.14 3.73 32.10
N PRO A 181 2.12 4.49 32.61
CA PRO A 181 1.87 5.51 33.61
C PRO A 181 0.86 6.52 33.03
N ILE A 182 -0.28 6.63 33.73
CA ILE A 182 -1.34 7.65 33.68
C ILE A 182 -0.96 8.84 32.77
N HIS A 183 -1.18 8.72 31.46
CA HIS A 183 -1.13 9.82 30.53
C HIS A 183 -2.44 9.86 29.76
N GLU A 184 -3.26 10.83 30.14
CA GLU A 184 -4.30 11.49 29.34
C GLU A 184 -5.03 10.59 28.33
N SER A 185 -6.07 9.92 28.84
CA SER A 185 -7.02 9.11 28.07
C SER A 185 -7.67 9.94 26.96
N THR A 186 -7.07 9.94 25.77
CA THR A 186 -7.68 10.50 24.57
C THR A 186 -8.72 9.50 24.08
N CYS A 187 -10.00 9.76 24.36
CA CYS A 187 -11.10 8.93 23.86
C CYS A 187 -11.19 9.01 22.33
N MET A 188 -11.32 7.88 21.64
CA MET A 188 -11.65 7.87 20.22
C MET A 188 -13.05 8.46 20.00
N ALA A 189 -13.21 9.24 18.94
CA ALA A 189 -14.50 9.78 18.54
C ALA A 189 -15.49 8.62 18.26
N GLY A 190 -16.60 8.59 19.00
CA GLY A 190 -17.65 7.57 18.86
C GLY A 190 -17.79 6.61 20.04
N CYS A 191 -16.85 6.59 21.00
CA CYS A 191 -17.07 5.89 22.26
C CYS A 191 -17.92 6.74 23.22
N ALA A 192 -19.02 6.18 23.71
CA ALA A 192 -19.81 6.72 24.82
C ALA A 192 -19.06 6.53 26.15
N CYS A 193 -17.86 7.07 26.26
CA CYS A 193 -17.15 7.15 27.51
C CYS A 193 -17.81 8.27 28.34
N ASN A 194 -18.34 7.91 29.50
CA ASN A 194 -18.95 8.84 30.43
C ASN A 194 -17.84 9.70 31.10
N CYS A 195 -17.31 10.68 30.36
CA CYS A 195 -16.25 11.59 30.79
C CYS A 195 -16.78 12.70 31.72
N SER A 196 -17.68 12.37 32.65
CA SER A 196 -18.32 13.34 33.54
C SER A 196 -17.41 13.87 34.66
N ASN A 197 -16.23 13.29 34.86
CA ASN A 197 -15.41 13.59 36.05
C ASN A 197 -14.21 14.51 35.82
N THR A 198 -13.76 14.73 34.58
CA THR A 198 -12.59 15.59 34.31
C THR A 198 -12.94 17.07 34.25
N LYS A 199 -14.22 17.42 34.01
CA LYS A 199 -14.65 18.83 33.92
C LYS A 199 -14.52 19.58 35.26
N ARG A 200 -14.58 18.90 36.40
CA ARG A 200 -14.45 19.56 37.72
C ARG A 200 -13.04 19.97 38.10
N ARG A 201 -11.99 19.47 37.44
CA ARG A 201 -10.60 19.76 37.86
C ARG A 201 -9.96 20.93 37.11
N ILE A 202 -10.42 21.21 35.88
CA ILE A 202 -9.88 22.30 35.06
C ILE A 202 -10.51 23.65 35.46
N ASP A 203 -11.76 23.65 35.95
CA ASP A 203 -12.42 24.88 36.41
C ASP A 203 -11.80 25.46 37.70
N ASP A 204 -11.12 24.65 38.51
CA ASP A 204 -10.45 25.12 39.74
C ASP A 204 -9.03 25.67 39.48
N GLU A 205 -8.31 25.17 38.47
CA GLU A 205 -6.94 25.63 38.16
C GLU A 205 -6.91 26.85 37.22
N MET A 206 -7.96 27.03 36.40
CA MET A 206 -8.07 28.17 35.48
C MET A 206 -8.57 29.46 36.15
N ARG A 207 -8.85 29.43 37.47
CA ARG A 207 -9.22 30.62 38.25
C ARG A 207 -8.03 31.43 38.76
N GLU A 208 -6.81 30.90 38.66
CA GLU A 208 -5.60 31.53 39.22
C GLU A 208 -4.70 32.22 38.17
N THR A 209 -4.91 31.97 36.88
CA THR A 209 -4.16 32.66 35.81
C THR A 209 -5.12 33.38 34.86
N GLY A 210 -5.43 34.64 35.20
CA GLY A 210 -6.30 35.54 34.44
C GLY A 210 -5.74 35.98 33.09
N LEU A 211 -5.56 35.05 32.15
CA LEU A 211 -5.18 35.34 30.77
C LEU A 211 -6.23 34.72 29.84
N LEU A 212 -7.33 35.46 29.66
CA LEU A 212 -8.38 35.17 28.69
C LEU A 212 -7.81 35.31 27.27
N VAL A 213 -7.24 34.24 26.73
CA VAL A 213 -6.98 34.12 25.29
C VAL A 213 -8.32 33.87 24.61
N ARG A 214 -8.84 34.90 23.94
CA ARG A 214 -10.05 34.80 23.12
C ARG A 214 -9.77 33.86 21.94
N ILE A 215 -10.32 32.65 21.99
CA ILE A 215 -10.30 31.72 20.86
C ILE A 215 -11.26 32.27 19.79
N PRO A 216 -10.78 32.59 18.58
CA PRO A 216 -11.64 33.06 17.49
C PRO A 216 -12.70 32.02 17.13
N ASN A 217 -13.92 32.47 16.85
CA ASN A 217 -15.03 31.59 16.51
C ASN A 217 -14.80 31.00 15.10
N ASP A 218 -15.32 29.80 14.81
CA ASP A 218 -15.07 29.10 13.52
C ASP A 218 -15.50 29.90 12.28
N VAL A 219 -16.37 30.89 12.47
CA VAL A 219 -16.80 31.85 11.44
C VAL A 219 -15.67 32.81 11.05
N GLU A 220 -14.83 33.27 12.00
CA GLU A 220 -13.67 34.13 11.72
C GLU A 220 -12.52 33.36 11.06
N ARG A 221 -12.44 32.04 11.27
CA ARG A 221 -11.38 31.20 10.68
C ARG A 221 -11.56 30.97 9.18
N ARG A 222 -12.79 31.05 8.68
CA ARG A 222 -13.10 30.83 7.26
C ARG A 222 -12.90 32.07 6.38
N THR A 223 -12.78 33.26 6.97
CA THR A 223 -12.60 34.51 6.22
C THR A 223 -11.14 34.96 6.12
N SER A 224 -10.21 34.35 6.86
CA SER A 224 -8.79 34.75 6.83
C SER A 224 -7.93 34.03 5.79
N ILE A 225 -8.49 33.11 4.99
CA ILE A 225 -7.79 32.45 3.88
C ILE A 225 -8.23 33.09 2.56
N VAL A 226 -8.07 34.40 2.43
CA VAL A 226 -8.28 35.12 1.17
C VAL A 226 -7.23 36.23 1.07
N LEU A 227 -6.39 36.13 0.03
CA LEU A 227 -5.45 37.12 -0.52
C LEU A 227 -3.99 37.07 -0.05
N SER A 228 -3.22 36.27 -0.78
CA SER A 228 -1.89 36.68 -1.25
C SER A 228 -1.58 35.92 -2.55
N PHE A 229 -2.08 36.45 -3.68
CA PHE A 229 -1.52 36.17 -5.00
C PHE A 229 -0.70 37.39 -5.39
N GLU A 230 0.61 37.25 -5.32
CA GLU A 230 1.56 38.20 -5.88
C GLU A 230 1.81 37.80 -7.33
N VAL A 231 1.53 38.72 -8.24
CA VAL A 231 1.76 38.59 -9.69
C VAL A 231 3.21 38.99 -9.96
N VAL A 232 3.98 38.08 -10.56
CA VAL A 232 5.22 38.40 -11.29
C VAL A 232 5.21 37.62 -12.60
#